data_AF-A0A3Q0JGS4-F1
#
_entry.id   AF-A0A3Q0JGS4-F1
#
_cell.length_a   1.000
_cell.length_b   1.000
_cell.length_c   1.000
_cell.angle_alpha   90.00
_cell.angle_beta   90.00
_cell.angle_gamma   90.00
#
_symmetry.space_group_name_H-M   'P 1'
#
loop_
_entity.id
_entity.type
_entity.pdbx_description
1 polymer ?
#
loop_
_entity_poly.entity_id
_entity_poly.type
_entity_poly.pdbx_seq_one_letter_code
_entity_poly.pdbx_strand_id
1 'polypeptide(L)' 'MGQTRNLIPIIFSSFQVFGALTSCSLKVSDHFYGTGESLLFSFTPDLQVYNWTGDNMYFIKGNNESLSIGAGE' A
#
# COMPACT_ATOMS: atom_id res chain seq x y z
N MET A 1 20.39 0.57 -9.02
CA MET A 1 19.10 0.38 -9.69
C MET A 1 18.01 0.72 -8.68
N GLY A 2 17.40 1.90 -8.79
CA GLY A 2 16.37 2.32 -7.84
C GLY A 2 15.09 1.50 -8.05
N GLN A 3 14.53 0.95 -6.97
CA GLN A 3 13.20 0.34 -7.04
C GLN A 3 12.16 1.46 -7.27
N THR A 4 11.31 1.31 -8.28
CA THR A 4 10.25 2.28 -8.58
C THR A 4 9.20 2.24 -7.47
N ARG A 5 8.93 3.39 -6.84
CA ARG A 5 7.81 3.57 -5.92
C ARG A 5 6.54 3.90 -6.71
N ASN A 6 5.41 3.32 -6.32
CA ASN A 6 4.13 3.54 -7.02
C ASN A 6 3.13 4.21 -6.10
N LEU A 7 2.44 5.22 -6.60
CA LEU A 7 1.27 5.81 -5.94
C LEU A 7 0.01 5.15 -6.50
N ILE A 8 -0.78 4.53 -5.62
CA ILE A 8 -1.99 3.79 -5.98
C ILE A 8 -3.18 4.48 -5.34
N PRO A 9 -3.86 5.41 -6.05
CA PRO A 9 -5.10 6.00 -5.57
C PRO A 9 -6.30 5.09 -5.84
N ILE A 10 -7.20 5.01 -4.87
CA ILE A 10 -8.49 4.37 -4.93
C ILE A 10 -9.54 5.46 -4.69
N ILE A 11 -10.39 5.68 -5.68
CA ILE A 11 -11.49 6.64 -5.64
C ILE A 11 -12.76 5.84 -5.40
N PHE A 12 -13.31 5.94 -4.19
CA PHE A 12 -14.54 5.22 -3.83
C PHE A 12 -15.79 6.07 -4.07
N SER A 13 -15.70 7.38 -3.86
CA SER A 13 -16.76 8.34 -4.17
C SER A 13 -16.19 9.74 -4.44
N SER A 14 -17.03 10.72 -4.76
CA SER A 14 -16.63 12.12 -4.96
C SER A 14 -15.94 12.75 -3.74
N PHE A 15 -16.08 12.17 -2.55
CA PHE A 15 -15.52 12.70 -1.31
C PHE A 15 -14.55 11.74 -0.62
N GLN A 16 -14.37 10.52 -1.14
CA GLN A 16 -13.58 9.50 -0.49
C GLN A 16 -12.51 8.98 -1.43
N VAL A 17 -11.28 9.43 -1.17
CA VAL A 17 -10.07 8.94 -1.82
C VAL A 17 -9.17 8.33 -0.75
N PHE A 18 -8.63 7.15 -1.01
CA PHE A 18 -7.63 6.51 -0.18
C PHE A 18 -6.67 5.73 -1.06
N GLY A 19 -5.63 5.13 -0.49
CA GLY A 19 -4.69 4.38 -1.30
C GLY A 19 -3.40 4.05 -0.59
N ALA A 20 -2.38 3.76 -1.39
CA ALA A 20 -1.07 3.39 -0.89
C ALA A 20 0.06 4.03 -1.71
N LEU A 21 1.19 4.26 -1.06
CA LEU A 21 2.49 4.35 -1.71
C LEU A 21 3.19 3.02 -1.48
N THR A 22 3.63 2.35 -2.54
CA THR A 22 4.41 1.12 -2.43
C THR A 22 5.89 1.39 -2.57
N SER A 23 6.71 0.71 -1.77
CA SER A 23 8.17 0.87 -1.85
C SER A 23 8.81 0.26 -3.10
N CYS A 24 8.05 -0.57 -3.84
CA CYS A 24 8.50 -1.24 -5.06
C CYS A 24 7.32 -1.51 -6.02
N SER A 25 7.64 -1.99 -7.22
CA SER A 25 6.66 -2.44 -8.22
C SER A 25 5.80 -3.59 -7.71
N LEU A 26 4.52 -3.57 -8.09
CA LEU A 26 3.59 -4.66 -7.83
C LEU A 26 4.00 -5.91 -8.61
N LYS A 27 3.86 -7.09 -7.97
CA LYS A 27 4.14 -8.40 -8.57
C LYS A 27 3.22 -9.46 -7.97
N VAL A 28 2.89 -10.46 -8.77
CA VAL A 28 2.24 -11.69 -8.29
C VAL A 28 3.25 -12.42 -7.39
N SER A 29 2.88 -12.70 -6.15
CA SER A 29 3.73 -13.38 -5.17
C SER A 29 2.92 -14.03 -4.05
N ASP A 30 3.27 -15.27 -3.72
CA ASP A 30 2.70 -15.99 -2.57
C ASP A 30 3.21 -15.47 -1.22
N HIS A 31 4.29 -14.66 -1.24
CA HIS A 31 4.92 -14.08 -0.06
C HIS A 31 4.70 -12.56 -0.01
N PHE A 32 4.72 -12.02 1.21
CA PHE A 32 4.77 -10.58 1.38
C PHE A 32 6.10 -10.01 0.88
N TYR A 33 6.04 -8.83 0.28
CA TYR A 33 7.20 -8.11 -0.23
C TYR A 33 7.05 -6.59 -0.02
N GLY A 34 8.14 -5.86 -0.20
CA GLY A 34 8.23 -4.43 0.05
C GLY A 34 9.06 -4.11 1.29
N THR A 35 9.00 -2.85 1.71
CA THR A 35 9.74 -2.30 2.85
C THR A 35 8.83 -1.33 3.61
N GLY A 36 9.27 -0.92 4.81
CA GLY A 36 8.61 0.09 5.64
C GLY A 36 8.51 1.49 5.03
N GLU A 37 9.05 1.70 3.83
CA GLU A 37 8.82 2.92 3.05
C GLU A 37 7.44 2.95 2.39
N SER A 38 6.71 1.82 2.44
CA SER A 38 5.31 1.76 2.03
C SER A 38 4.41 2.42 3.09
N LEU A 39 3.36 3.10 2.65
CA LEU A 39 2.40 3.75 3.53
C LEU A 39 0.99 3.67 2.94
N LEU A 40 -0.01 3.81 3.80
CA LEU A 40 -1.39 4.02 3.39
C LEU A 40 -1.74 5.51 3.54
N PHE A 41 -2.71 5.97 2.77
CA PHE A 41 -3.25 7.31 2.93
C PHE A 41 -4.77 7.31 2.75
N SER A 42 -5.42 8.29 3.35
CA SER A 42 -6.82 8.63 3.10
C SER A 42 -6.97 10.15 2.98
N PHE A 43 -7.99 10.60 2.25
CA PHE A 43 -8.28 12.00 2.03
C PHE A 43 -9.78 12.23 2.17
N THR A 44 -10.22 12.57 3.39
CA THR A 44 -11.62 12.91 3.71
C THR A 44 -11.73 13.62 5.07
N PRO A 45 -11.88 14.96 5.16
CA PRO A 45 -11.60 15.96 4.11
C PRO A 45 -10.10 16.28 3.96
N ASP A 46 -9.30 15.95 4.98
CA ASP A 46 -7.87 16.23 5.02
C ASP A 46 -7.05 14.98 4.71
N LEU A 47 -5.81 15.18 4.27
CA LEU A 47 -4.86 14.10 4.06
C LEU A 47 -4.43 13.50 5.40
N GLN A 48 -4.65 12.20 5.55
CA GLN A 48 -4.10 11.37 6.61
C GLN A 48 -3.13 10.36 6.02
N VAL A 49 -1.97 10.19 6.66
CA VAL A 49 -0.91 9.27 6.23
C VAL A 49 -0.61 8.29 7.36
N TYR A 50 -0.63 7.00 7.02
CA TYR A 50 -0.37 5.90 7.93
C TYR A 50 0.94 5.24 7.52
N ASN A 51 2.02 5.63 8.18
CA ASN A 51 3.34 5.05 7.99
C ASN A 51 3.43 3.68 8.68
N TRP A 52 4.40 2.88 8.23
CA TRP A 52 4.72 1.64 8.91
C TRP A 52 5.09 1.87 10.39
N THR A 53 4.49 1.07 11.27
CA THR A 53 4.67 1.15 12.72
C THR A 53 5.90 0.42 13.24
N GLY A 54 6.44 -0.52 12.46
CA GLY A 54 7.48 -1.45 12.92
C GLY A 54 6.94 -2.84 13.32
N ASP A 55 5.62 -3.05 13.35
CA ASP A 55 5.02 -4.24 13.97
C ASP A 55 5.27 -5.54 13.19
N ASN A 56 5.13 -5.52 11.86
CA ASN A 56 5.35 -6.68 11.00
C ASN A 56 5.88 -6.27 9.61
N MET A 57 6.23 -7.26 8.78
CA MET A 57 6.75 -7.04 7.42
C MET A 57 5.72 -7.36 6.33
N TYR A 58 4.43 -7.29 6.63
CA TYR A 58 3.34 -7.69 5.73
C TYR A 58 2.86 -6.52 4.87
N PHE A 59 3.78 -5.97 4.07
CA PHE A 59 3.51 -4.74 3.30
C PHE A 59 2.61 -4.97 2.09
N ILE A 60 3.00 -5.86 1.18
CA ILE A 60 2.29 -6.07 -0.08
C ILE A 60 2.25 -7.56 -0.39
N LYS A 61 1.08 -8.07 -0.76
CA LYS A 61 0.89 -9.43 -1.28
C LYS A 61 -0.18 -9.39 -2.35
N GLY A 62 0.01 -10.10 -3.44
CA GLY A 62 -1.00 -10.18 -4.48
C GLY A 62 -0.86 -11.44 -5.31
N ASN A 63 -1.98 -11.97 -5.75
CA ASN A 63 -2.07 -13.06 -6.71
C ASN A 63 -2.84 -12.59 -7.96
N ASN A 64 -3.26 -13.50 -8.82
CA ASN A 64 -4.00 -13.13 -10.04
C ASN A 64 -5.43 -12.64 -9.72
N GLU A 65 -5.91 -12.89 -8.51
CA GLU A 65 -7.28 -12.62 -8.08
C GLU A 65 -7.39 -11.40 -7.16
N SER A 66 -6.33 -11.05 -6.45
CA SER A 66 -6.37 -10.06 -5.38
C SER A 66 -5.03 -9.37 -5.13
N LEU A 67 -5.11 -8.17 -4.57
CA LEU A 67 -3.97 -7.39 -4.08
C LEU A 67 -4.31 -6.88 -2.67
N SER A 68 -3.39 -7.08 -1.73
CA SER A 68 -3.46 -6.61 -0.36
C SER A 68 -2.25 -5.74 -0.04
N ILE A 69 -2.48 -4.59 0.59
CA ILE A 69 -1.44 -3.66 1.04
C ILE A 69 -1.71 -3.29 2.50
N GLY A 70 -0.72 -3.53 3.37
CA GLY A 70 -0.84 -3.35 4.82
C GLY A 70 -1.70 -4.44 5.46
N ALA A 71 -1.13 -5.64 5.64
CA ALA A 71 -1.80 -6.77 6.28
C ALA A 71 -1.33 -6.99 7.73
N GLY A 72 -2.08 -7.81 8.46
CA GLY A 72 -1.82 -8.21 9.83
C GLY A 72 -2.55 -9.51 10.15
N GLU A 73 -2.48 -9.94 11.40
CA GLU A 73 -3.43 -10.91 11.97
C GLU A 73 -4.74 -10.20 12.37
#